data_AF-A0AA38S6Q0-F1
#
_entry.id   AF-A0AA38S6Q0-F1
#
_cell.length_a   1.000
_cell.length_b   1.000
_cell.length_c   1.000
_cell.angle_alpha   90.00
_cell.angle_beta   90.00
_cell.angle_gamma   90.00
#
_symmetry.space_group_name_H-M   'P 1'
#
loop_
_entity.id
_entity.type
_entity.pdbx_description
1 polymer ?
#
loop_
_entity_poly.entity_id
_entity_poly.type
_entity_poly.pdbx_seq_one_letter_code
_entity_poly.pdbx_strand_id
1 'polypeptide(L)'
;MEQPEGFEDPKNPNKVCKLLKSIYGLKQASRSWNLHFDERIKEFGFAKSEFEPCVYTKFSGSIVTFLVLYVDDILLIGNDVPTLQSVKSWLSRCFQMKDLGEAAYILGIKIYRNRSKRLIGLSQSTYIDKILKRFRMDESKKGFIPMQHGIVLSKTQCPVSSQDQDRMKSVPYASTIGSIMYAMLCTRPDVAYSVSVTSIYQQNPGEPHWVAVKNILKYLRRTKDMFLVFGGSEDEISVTGYSDASFQTDRDDFRSQSEAEYIAASDAAKEAVWLRNFLSDLRVVATQAKEPREHHKSRHVLRKYHLIREIIGRGDVRICKIPTEDNVADPLTKPLARVKHEAHANSIGMQYLDATTLSRGVSSGVPPARFPEINRIKCLRFPTVWGIDFMGPFPISNNCSYILVAVDYVSKWVEAMACHSNDAKTVVKFLQKHIFTRFGTPRALISDEGTHFINNLLEEVLEKYDIKHRVATAYHPQTNGLAELSNREIKGILSKVVTPHRKDWASKLDDALRAYRTTYKTPIGMSPYKLVFGKTCHLPLELEHKAFWAVKELNASIDNAGKKRFLELCELEDLACFHLTDNTSSIH
;
A
#
# COMPACT_ATOMS: atom_id res chain seq x y z
N MET A 1 42.68 -14.00 -10.92
CA MET A 1 41.74 -15.12 -11.13
C MET A 1 42.57 -16.37 -11.01
N GLU A 2 42.23 -17.23 -10.06
CA GLU A 2 42.91 -18.50 -9.81
C GLU A 2 42.13 -19.64 -10.47
N GLN A 3 42.78 -20.77 -10.71
CA GLN A 3 42.09 -21.96 -11.19
C GLN A 3 41.18 -22.50 -10.07
N PRO A 4 39.97 -22.98 -10.39
CA PRO A 4 39.08 -23.53 -9.38
C PRO A 4 39.69 -24.79 -8.76
N GLU A 5 39.54 -24.90 -7.44
CA GLU A 5 40.03 -26.02 -6.63
C GLU A 5 39.58 -27.37 -7.23
N GLY A 6 40.54 -28.28 -7.43
CA GLY A 6 40.31 -29.59 -8.04
C GLY A 6 40.37 -29.65 -9.58
N PHE A 7 40.55 -28.51 -10.27
CA PHE A 7 40.75 -28.44 -11.73
C PHE A 7 42.09 -27.77 -12.11
N GLU A 8 43.03 -27.74 -11.18
CA GLU A 8 44.35 -27.15 -11.36
C GLU A 8 45.17 -27.95 -12.40
N ASP A 9 45.68 -27.27 -13.42
CA ASP A 9 46.61 -27.84 -14.40
C ASP A 9 48.06 -27.51 -14.00
N PRO A 10 48.85 -28.49 -13.50
CA PRO A 10 50.24 -28.28 -13.09
C PRO A 10 51.14 -27.84 -14.24
N LYS A 11 50.78 -28.17 -15.49
CA LYS A 11 51.56 -27.81 -16.69
C LYS A 11 51.29 -26.38 -17.14
N ASN A 12 50.18 -25.78 -16.72
CA ASN A 12 49.78 -24.43 -17.11
C ASN A 12 49.23 -23.63 -15.91
N PRO A 13 50.05 -23.35 -14.87
CA PRO A 13 49.57 -22.73 -13.63
C PRO A 13 48.99 -21.32 -13.84
N ASN A 14 49.47 -20.60 -14.86
CA ASN A 14 49.05 -19.22 -15.17
C ASN A 14 47.78 -19.13 -16.06
N LYS A 15 47.18 -20.26 -16.45
CA LYS A 15 45.93 -20.26 -17.22
C LYS A 15 44.72 -20.19 -16.30
N VAL A 16 43.58 -19.79 -16.86
CA VAL A 16 42.29 -19.72 -16.17
C VAL A 16 41.25 -20.55 -16.93
N CYS A 17 40.29 -21.13 -16.22
CA CYS A 17 39.22 -21.91 -16.83
C CYS A 17 38.13 -20.98 -17.41
N LYS A 18 37.79 -21.17 -18.70
CA LYS A 18 36.64 -20.49 -19.30
C LYS A 18 35.36 -21.26 -18.93
N LEU A 19 34.47 -20.59 -18.22
CA LEU A 19 33.17 -21.14 -17.87
C LEU A 19 32.26 -21.20 -19.12
N LEU A 20 31.87 -22.41 -19.54
CA LEU A 20 30.99 -22.63 -20.70
C LEU A 20 29.50 -22.72 -20.31
N LYS A 21 29.18 -23.10 -19.07
CA LYS A 21 27.82 -23.25 -18.53
C LYS A 21 27.71 -22.52 -17.20
N SER A 22 26.54 -21.98 -16.89
CA SER A 22 26.32 -21.33 -15.58
C SER A 22 26.42 -22.37 -14.46
N ILE A 23 27.21 -22.09 -13.44
CA ILE A 23 27.32 -22.89 -12.21
C ILE A 23 26.59 -22.22 -11.06
N TYR A 24 26.23 -23.00 -10.05
CA TYR A 24 25.58 -22.51 -8.84
C TYR A 24 26.43 -21.42 -8.16
N GLY A 25 25.77 -20.43 -7.55
CA GLY A 25 26.43 -19.30 -6.88
C GLY A 25 26.72 -18.09 -7.78
N LEU A 26 26.64 -18.23 -9.10
CA LEU A 26 26.73 -17.08 -9.99
C LEU A 26 25.43 -16.28 -10.01
N LYS A 27 25.54 -14.95 -10.07
CA LYS A 27 24.38 -14.02 -10.11
C LYS A 27 23.43 -14.32 -11.28
N GLN A 28 23.95 -14.83 -12.40
CA GLN A 28 23.18 -15.18 -13.59
C GLN A 28 22.64 -16.61 -13.59
N ALA A 29 23.07 -17.48 -12.68
CA ALA A 29 22.78 -18.92 -12.74
C ALA A 29 21.28 -19.21 -12.67
N SER A 30 20.58 -18.56 -11.74
CA SER A 30 19.13 -18.70 -11.56
C SER A 30 18.36 -18.27 -12.82
N ARG A 31 18.79 -17.17 -13.46
CA ARG A 31 18.18 -16.69 -14.71
C ARG A 31 18.42 -17.67 -15.86
N SER A 32 19.65 -18.13 -16.04
CA SER A 32 19.99 -19.12 -17.08
C SER A 32 19.19 -20.41 -16.91
N TRP A 33 19.06 -20.87 -15.66
CA TRP A 33 18.26 -22.05 -15.33
C TRP A 33 16.78 -21.84 -15.63
N ASN A 34 16.20 -20.70 -15.24
CA ASN A 34 14.79 -20.40 -15.48
C ASN A 34 14.47 -20.29 -16.99
N LEU A 35 15.36 -19.65 -17.77
CA LEU A 35 15.22 -19.58 -19.23
C LEU A 35 15.26 -20.97 -19.86
N HIS A 36 16.22 -21.81 -19.45
CA HIS A 36 16.32 -23.17 -19.95
C HIS A 36 15.08 -24.00 -19.58
N PHE A 37 14.57 -23.88 -18.35
CA PHE A 37 13.34 -24.54 -17.94
C PHE A 37 12.13 -24.07 -18.77
N ASP A 38 11.99 -22.76 -18.96
CA ASP A 38 10.90 -22.13 -19.72
C ASP A 38 10.87 -22.61 -21.18
N GLU A 39 12.03 -22.68 -21.84
CA GLU A 39 12.17 -23.21 -23.20
C GLU A 39 11.71 -24.66 -23.26
N ARG A 40 12.25 -25.51 -22.37
CA ARG A 40 11.94 -26.94 -22.33
C ARG A 40 10.45 -27.18 -22.08
N ILE A 41 9.87 -26.57 -21.05
CA ILE A 41 8.46 -26.85 -20.71
C ILE A 41 7.49 -26.40 -21.81
N LYS A 42 7.83 -25.33 -22.54
CA LYS A 42 7.08 -24.86 -23.72
C LYS A 42 7.16 -25.85 -24.89
N GLU A 43 8.31 -26.48 -25.12
CA GLU A 43 8.44 -27.56 -26.13
C GLU A 43 7.49 -28.75 -25.83
N PHE A 44 7.22 -29.02 -24.54
CA PHE A 44 6.25 -30.05 -24.14
C PHE A 44 4.78 -29.60 -24.27
N GLY A 45 4.54 -28.34 -24.64
CA GLY A 45 3.21 -27.79 -24.90
C GLY A 45 2.55 -27.08 -23.71
N PHE A 46 3.32 -26.64 -22.71
CA PHE A 46 2.81 -25.71 -21.70
C PHE A 46 2.89 -24.26 -22.20
N ALA A 47 1.90 -23.45 -21.82
CA ALA A 47 1.93 -22.01 -21.92
C ALA A 47 2.30 -21.40 -20.56
N LYS A 48 3.02 -20.29 -20.57
CA LYS A 48 3.34 -19.53 -19.35
C LYS A 48 2.21 -18.55 -19.06
N SER A 49 1.73 -18.48 -17.81
CA SER A 49 0.73 -17.49 -17.41
C SER A 49 1.29 -16.08 -17.54
N GLU A 50 0.48 -15.16 -18.07
CA GLU A 50 0.84 -13.74 -18.16
C GLU A 50 0.77 -13.02 -16.81
N PHE A 51 -0.10 -13.52 -15.93
CA PHE A 51 -0.37 -12.97 -14.59
C PHE A 51 0.68 -13.43 -13.59
N GLU A 52 1.03 -14.72 -13.59
CA GLU A 52 2.02 -15.30 -12.69
C GLU A 52 3.12 -16.06 -13.47
N PRO A 53 4.30 -15.44 -13.70
CA PRO A 53 5.40 -16.04 -14.47
C PRO A 53 5.93 -17.37 -13.92
N CYS A 54 5.62 -17.73 -12.68
CA CYS A 54 5.96 -19.02 -12.09
C CYS A 54 4.92 -20.12 -12.39
N VAL A 55 3.81 -19.80 -13.03
CA VAL A 55 2.73 -20.76 -13.34
C VAL A 55 2.69 -21.05 -14.83
N TYR A 56 2.65 -22.34 -15.15
CA TYR A 56 2.51 -22.88 -16.49
C TYR A 56 1.22 -23.68 -16.60
N THR A 57 0.52 -23.55 -17.72
CA THR A 57 -0.77 -24.19 -17.97
C THR A 57 -0.72 -25.02 -19.25
N LYS A 58 -1.38 -26.18 -19.25
CA LYS A 58 -1.56 -27.03 -20.43
C LYS A 58 -3.00 -27.53 -20.44
N PHE A 59 -3.68 -27.27 -21.54
CA PHE A 59 -5.09 -27.63 -21.74
C PHE A 59 -5.23 -28.57 -22.95
N SER A 60 -5.97 -29.66 -22.79
CA SER A 60 -6.33 -30.57 -23.88
C SER A 60 -7.78 -31.04 -23.69
N GLY A 61 -8.71 -30.34 -24.36
CA GLY A 61 -10.14 -30.55 -24.12
C GLY A 61 -10.51 -30.24 -22.66
N SER A 62 -11.06 -31.23 -21.96
CA SER A 62 -11.38 -31.15 -20.52
C SER A 62 -10.20 -31.46 -19.60
N ILE A 63 -9.06 -31.91 -20.15
CA ILE A 63 -7.85 -32.21 -19.37
C ILE A 63 -7.10 -30.92 -19.10
N VAL A 64 -6.82 -30.67 -17.83
CA VAL A 64 -6.13 -29.48 -17.34
C VAL A 64 -4.94 -29.90 -16.51
N THR A 65 -3.77 -29.33 -16.81
CA THR A 65 -2.56 -29.47 -16.02
C THR A 65 -1.94 -28.11 -15.74
N PHE A 66 -1.68 -27.85 -14.46
CA PHE A 66 -0.95 -26.69 -13.97
C PHE A 66 0.40 -27.14 -13.41
N LEU A 67 1.43 -26.38 -13.70
CA LEU A 67 2.76 -26.55 -13.15
C LEU A 67 3.18 -25.23 -12.49
N VAL A 68 3.47 -25.27 -11.20
CA VAL A 68 3.99 -24.13 -10.44
C VAL A 68 5.46 -24.37 -10.17
N LEU A 69 6.30 -23.41 -10.56
CA LEU A 69 7.75 -23.46 -10.44
C LEU A 69 8.21 -22.46 -9.38
N TYR A 70 8.87 -22.95 -8.33
CA TYR A 70 9.51 -22.09 -7.34
C TYR A 70 10.98 -22.48 -7.20
N VAL A 71 11.88 -21.67 -7.77
CA VAL A 71 13.30 -22.05 -7.89
C VAL A 71 13.36 -23.47 -8.46
N ASP A 72 13.91 -24.45 -7.76
CA ASP A 72 14.05 -25.85 -8.17
C ASP A 72 12.85 -26.75 -7.77
N ASP A 73 11.91 -26.26 -6.97
CA ASP A 73 10.71 -26.99 -6.58
C ASP A 73 9.60 -26.88 -7.64
N ILE A 74 8.98 -28.02 -7.98
CA ILE A 74 7.90 -28.11 -8.95
C ILE A 74 6.65 -28.69 -8.28
N LEU A 75 5.55 -27.94 -8.30
CA LEU A 75 4.23 -28.44 -7.94
C LEU A 75 3.41 -28.70 -9.19
N LEU A 76 2.98 -29.95 -9.37
CA LEU A 76 2.15 -30.35 -10.49
C LEU A 76 0.72 -30.64 -10.02
N ILE A 77 -0.26 -30.02 -10.67
CA ILE A 77 -1.68 -30.09 -10.33
C ILE A 77 -2.45 -30.43 -11.61
N GLY A 78 -3.40 -31.34 -11.56
CA GLY A 78 -4.25 -31.63 -12.71
C GLY A 78 -5.39 -32.58 -12.37
N ASN A 79 -6.30 -32.74 -13.32
CA ASN A 79 -7.47 -33.61 -13.19
C ASN A 79 -7.29 -34.99 -13.85
N ASP A 80 -6.19 -35.23 -14.57
CA ASP A 80 -5.91 -36.49 -15.27
C ASP A 80 -4.54 -37.07 -14.86
N VAL A 81 -4.57 -38.22 -14.17
CA VAL A 81 -3.36 -38.86 -13.64
C VAL A 81 -2.40 -39.33 -14.75
N PRO A 82 -2.85 -39.97 -15.86
CA PRO A 82 -1.98 -40.32 -16.98
C PRO A 82 -1.21 -39.13 -17.56
N THR A 83 -1.87 -37.99 -17.76
CA THR A 83 -1.24 -36.76 -18.25
C THR A 83 -0.17 -36.28 -17.26
N LEU A 84 -0.47 -36.26 -15.96
CA LEU A 84 0.51 -35.89 -14.93
C LEU A 84 1.74 -36.81 -14.95
N GLN A 85 1.56 -38.12 -15.14
CA GLN A 85 2.67 -39.08 -15.25
C GLN A 85 3.50 -38.88 -16.53
N SER A 86 2.84 -38.54 -17.64
CA SER A 86 3.55 -38.19 -18.88
C SER A 86 4.42 -36.95 -18.70
N VAL A 87 3.91 -35.91 -18.01
CA VAL A 87 4.67 -34.69 -17.71
C VAL A 87 5.88 -35.02 -16.84
N LYS A 88 5.69 -35.78 -15.75
CA LYS A 88 6.77 -36.23 -14.86
C LYS A 88 7.85 -37.00 -15.61
N SER A 89 7.44 -37.97 -16.43
CA SER A 89 8.36 -38.81 -17.21
C SER A 89 9.17 -37.98 -18.20
N TRP A 90 8.56 -36.96 -18.81
CA TRP A 90 9.25 -36.08 -19.73
C TRP A 90 10.22 -35.12 -19.02
N LEU A 91 9.81 -34.55 -17.89
CA LEU A 91 10.67 -33.68 -17.07
C LEU A 91 11.90 -34.43 -16.54
N SER A 92 11.74 -35.67 -16.07
CA SER A 92 12.86 -36.50 -15.59
C SER A 92 13.86 -36.87 -16.68
N ARG A 93 13.49 -36.78 -17.96
CA ARG A 93 14.44 -36.93 -19.10
C ARG A 93 15.21 -35.65 -19.39
N CYS A 94 14.64 -34.49 -19.07
CA CYS A 94 15.26 -33.19 -19.30
C CYS A 94 16.11 -32.72 -18.12
N PHE A 95 15.69 -33.05 -16.91
CA PHE A 95 16.26 -32.53 -15.67
C PHE A 95 16.52 -33.66 -14.67
N GLN A 96 17.62 -33.56 -13.94
CA GLN A 96 17.86 -34.40 -12.78
C GLN A 96 16.91 -33.97 -11.67
N MET A 97 15.91 -34.79 -11.37
CA MET A 97 14.88 -34.48 -10.38
C MET A 97 14.43 -35.73 -9.61
N LYS A 98 13.79 -35.51 -8.48
CA LYS A 98 13.21 -36.57 -7.65
C LYS A 98 11.70 -36.36 -7.53
N ASP A 99 10.92 -37.38 -7.86
CA ASP A 99 9.48 -37.37 -7.58
C ASP A 99 9.25 -37.67 -6.09
N LEU A 100 8.59 -36.75 -5.40
CA LEU A 100 8.23 -36.89 -3.99
C LEU A 100 6.84 -37.50 -3.79
N GLY A 101 6.17 -37.89 -4.87
CA GLY A 101 4.86 -38.52 -4.86
C GLY A 101 3.73 -37.50 -4.74
N GLU A 102 2.68 -37.84 -3.99
CA GLU A 102 1.61 -36.89 -3.73
C GLU A 102 2.11 -35.72 -2.86
N ALA A 103 1.82 -34.49 -3.28
CA ALA A 103 2.25 -33.29 -2.58
C ALA A 103 1.72 -33.25 -1.12
N ALA A 104 2.63 -33.49 -0.17
CA ALA A 104 2.38 -33.38 1.27
C ALA A 104 3.04 -32.13 1.87
N TYR A 105 4.09 -31.61 1.22
CA TYR A 105 4.79 -30.40 1.61
C TYR A 105 5.18 -29.59 0.38
N ILE A 106 5.18 -28.26 0.50
CA ILE A 106 5.73 -27.32 -0.47
C ILE A 106 6.35 -26.15 0.28
N LEU A 107 7.61 -25.79 0.01
CA LEU A 107 8.30 -24.68 0.69
C LEU A 107 8.21 -24.72 2.23
N GLY A 108 8.25 -25.93 2.81
CA GLY A 108 8.10 -26.11 4.26
C GLY A 108 6.67 -25.92 4.81
N ILE A 109 5.68 -25.75 3.94
CA ILE A 109 4.25 -25.71 4.26
C ILE A 109 3.67 -27.10 4.08
N LYS A 110 3.08 -27.66 5.14
CA LYS A 110 2.35 -28.93 5.10
C LYS A 110 1.00 -28.73 4.42
N ILE A 111 0.67 -29.62 3.48
CA ILE A 111 -0.59 -29.63 2.76
C ILE A 111 -1.46 -30.78 3.27
N TYR A 112 -2.65 -30.45 3.75
CA TYR A 112 -3.73 -31.39 4.02
C TYR A 112 -4.76 -31.28 2.88
N ARG A 113 -5.27 -32.41 2.39
CA ARG A 113 -6.29 -32.44 1.32
C ARG A 113 -7.38 -33.44 1.67
N ASN A 114 -8.63 -33.00 1.62
CA ASN A 114 -9.80 -33.85 1.72
C ASN A 114 -10.67 -33.67 0.47
N ARG A 115 -10.57 -34.60 -0.48
CA ARG A 115 -11.27 -34.54 -1.77
C ARG A 115 -12.78 -34.66 -1.62
N SER A 116 -13.26 -35.54 -0.73
CA SER A 116 -14.70 -35.75 -0.50
C SER A 116 -15.41 -34.49 -0.02
N LYS A 117 -14.69 -33.64 0.73
CA LYS A 117 -15.19 -32.37 1.25
C LYS A 117 -14.72 -31.15 0.48
N ARG A 118 -13.93 -31.36 -0.58
CA ARG A 118 -13.26 -30.31 -1.36
C ARG A 118 -12.47 -29.32 -0.48
N LEU A 119 -11.80 -29.83 0.57
CA LEU A 119 -11.01 -29.02 1.49
C LEU A 119 -9.50 -29.13 1.23
N ILE A 120 -8.79 -28.00 1.36
CA ILE A 120 -7.33 -27.92 1.38
C ILE A 120 -6.92 -27.17 2.65
N GLY A 121 -6.05 -27.75 3.47
CA GLY A 121 -5.48 -27.11 4.65
C GLY A 121 -3.98 -26.87 4.50
N LEU A 122 -3.50 -25.72 4.93
CA LEU A 122 -2.08 -25.38 4.94
C LEU A 122 -1.60 -25.17 6.38
N SER A 123 -0.46 -25.76 6.76
CA SER A 123 0.11 -25.61 8.10
C SER A 123 1.63 -25.46 8.08
N GLN A 124 2.15 -24.63 8.98
CA GLN A 124 3.58 -24.45 9.22
C GLN A 124 4.00 -24.88 10.64
N SER A 125 3.32 -25.86 11.24
CA SER A 125 3.59 -26.36 12.60
C SER A 125 5.07 -26.67 12.86
N THR A 126 5.72 -27.40 11.93
CA THR A 126 7.15 -27.74 12.05
C THR A 126 8.07 -26.53 11.97
N TYR A 127 7.73 -25.53 11.16
CA TYR A 127 8.45 -24.26 11.11
C TYR A 127 8.22 -23.44 12.40
N ILE A 128 6.99 -23.41 12.92
CA ILE A 128 6.66 -22.74 14.17
C ILE A 128 7.46 -23.36 15.33
N ASP A 129 7.59 -24.68 15.40
CA ASP A 129 8.43 -25.33 16.42
C ASP A 129 9.92 -24.96 16.28
N LYS A 130 10.43 -24.83 15.05
CA LYS A 130 11.81 -24.38 14.81
C LYS A 130 12.04 -22.95 15.29
N ILE A 131 11.13 -22.01 14.99
CA ILE A 131 11.28 -20.62 15.45
C ILE A 131 11.13 -20.49 16.97
N LEU A 132 10.23 -21.28 17.59
CA LEU A 132 10.07 -21.28 19.04
C LEU A 132 11.35 -21.75 19.73
N LYS A 133 11.98 -22.83 19.25
CA LYS A 133 13.28 -23.28 19.76
C LYS A 133 14.39 -22.26 19.51
N ARG A 134 14.46 -21.69 18.30
CA ARG A 134 15.47 -20.69 17.90
C ARG A 134 15.48 -19.47 18.84
N PHE A 135 14.32 -19.01 19.27
CA PHE A 135 14.18 -17.83 20.12
C PHE A 135 13.90 -18.16 21.60
N ARG A 136 14.12 -19.41 22.04
CA ARG A 136 13.92 -19.89 23.42
C ARG A 136 12.50 -19.63 23.97
N MET A 137 11.51 -19.88 23.12
CA MET A 137 10.08 -19.69 23.42
C MET A 137 9.29 -21.01 23.40
N ASP A 138 9.95 -22.15 23.19
CA ASP A 138 9.37 -23.49 23.17
C ASP A 138 8.86 -23.95 24.54
N GLU A 139 9.37 -23.41 25.63
CA GLU A 139 8.86 -23.62 27.01
C GLU A 139 8.01 -22.45 27.54
N SER A 140 7.84 -21.36 26.77
CA SER A 140 7.13 -20.14 27.21
C SER A 140 5.62 -20.32 27.40
N LYS A 141 4.97 -19.67 28.38
CA LYS A 141 3.51 -19.80 28.59
C LYS A 141 2.69 -19.68 27.29
N LYS A 142 1.68 -20.53 27.11
CA LYS A 142 0.79 -20.48 25.94
C LYS A 142 -0.10 -19.23 25.99
N GLY A 143 0.02 -18.35 25.00
CA GLY A 143 -0.71 -17.08 24.91
C GLY A 143 -2.06 -17.25 24.22
N PHE A 144 -3.06 -16.45 24.62
CA PHE A 144 -4.41 -16.55 24.07
C PHE A 144 -4.67 -15.67 22.86
N ILE A 145 -4.02 -14.50 22.81
CA ILE A 145 -4.13 -13.51 21.74
C ILE A 145 -2.72 -13.02 21.36
N PRO A 146 -2.49 -12.65 20.10
CA PRO A 146 -1.16 -12.21 19.64
C PRO A 146 -0.78 -10.83 20.20
N MET A 147 -1.76 -9.96 20.45
CA MET A 147 -1.59 -8.65 21.07
C MET A 147 -2.80 -8.34 21.96
N GLN A 148 -2.58 -7.80 23.16
CA GLN A 148 -3.68 -7.44 24.06
C GLN A 148 -4.31 -6.11 23.63
N HIS A 149 -5.63 -6.03 23.77
CA HIS A 149 -6.36 -4.78 23.61
C HIS A 149 -5.87 -3.75 24.64
N GLY A 150 -5.64 -2.51 24.20
CA GLY A 150 -5.15 -1.41 25.04
C GLY A 150 -3.63 -1.30 25.21
N ILE A 151 -2.83 -2.21 24.65
CA ILE A 151 -1.37 -2.02 24.59
C ILE A 151 -1.06 -0.90 23.59
N VAL A 152 -0.40 0.16 24.05
CA VAL A 152 0.08 1.26 23.21
C VAL A 152 1.60 1.16 23.10
N LEU A 153 2.08 0.90 21.87
CA LEU A 153 3.51 0.96 21.55
C LEU A 153 3.82 2.32 20.93
N SER A 154 5.02 2.86 21.18
CA SER A 154 5.43 4.15 20.63
C SER A 154 6.94 4.33 20.62
N LYS A 155 7.44 5.27 19.80
CA LYS A 155 8.88 5.56 19.71
C LYS A 155 9.47 6.11 21.02
N THR A 156 8.65 6.62 21.95
CA THR A 156 9.11 7.07 23.26
C THR A 156 9.57 5.92 24.15
N GLN A 157 9.16 4.67 23.84
CA GLN A 157 9.59 3.46 24.54
C GLN A 157 10.90 2.89 23.99
N CYS A 158 11.51 3.54 22.99
CA CYS A 158 12.81 3.15 22.47
C CYS A 158 13.94 3.46 23.48
N PRO A 159 15.04 2.69 23.47
CA PRO A 159 16.18 2.93 24.35
C PRO A 159 16.80 4.32 24.16
N VAL A 160 16.82 5.11 25.24
CA VAL A 160 17.47 6.44 25.26
C VAL A 160 18.84 6.38 25.94
N SER A 161 18.99 5.55 26.97
CA SER A 161 20.25 5.38 27.70
C SER A 161 21.20 4.42 26.96
N SER A 162 22.51 4.63 27.08
CA SER A 162 23.53 3.72 26.53
C SER A 162 23.39 2.30 27.09
N GLN A 163 23.07 2.19 28.38
CA GLN A 163 22.84 0.91 29.05
C GLN A 163 21.65 0.13 28.46
N ASP A 164 20.53 0.80 28.20
CA ASP A 164 19.36 0.16 27.57
C ASP A 164 19.65 -0.22 26.12
N GLN A 165 20.39 0.62 25.38
CA GLN A 165 20.82 0.32 24.01
C GLN A 165 21.70 -0.93 23.96
N ASP A 166 22.68 -1.03 24.87
CA ASP A 166 23.56 -2.20 24.94
C ASP A 166 22.80 -3.47 25.33
N ARG A 167 21.82 -3.38 26.24
CA ARG A 167 20.92 -4.50 26.54
C ARG A 167 20.13 -4.94 25.31
N MET A 168 19.54 -3.99 24.57
CA MET A 168 18.71 -4.29 23.40
C MET A 168 19.50 -4.79 22.19
N LYS A 169 20.80 -4.46 22.06
CA LYS A 169 21.67 -5.01 20.99
C LYS A 169 21.75 -6.54 21.01
N SER A 170 21.63 -7.16 22.18
CA SER A 170 21.64 -8.62 22.33
C SER A 170 20.32 -9.30 21.93
N VAL A 171 19.23 -8.53 21.80
CA VAL A 171 17.90 -9.04 21.51
C VAL A 171 17.75 -9.26 20.00
N PRO A 172 17.40 -10.48 19.54
CA PRO A 172 17.29 -10.80 18.12
C PRO A 172 15.96 -10.30 17.51
N TYR A 173 15.61 -9.02 17.71
CA TYR A 173 14.30 -8.45 17.37
C TYR A 173 13.96 -8.59 15.88
N ALA A 174 14.80 -8.04 15.01
CA ALA A 174 14.62 -8.08 13.56
C ALA A 174 14.51 -9.50 13.00
N SER A 175 15.37 -10.41 13.48
CA SER A 175 15.37 -11.82 13.08
C SER A 175 14.08 -12.54 13.53
N THR A 176 13.57 -12.21 14.71
CA THR A 176 12.32 -12.76 15.24
C THR A 176 11.13 -12.26 14.43
N ILE A 177 11.03 -10.96 14.17
CA ILE A 177 9.98 -10.36 13.33
C ILE A 177 9.99 -11.01 11.94
N GLY A 178 11.14 -11.09 11.27
CA GLY A 178 11.23 -11.71 9.94
C GLY A 178 10.79 -13.18 9.93
N SER A 179 11.08 -13.92 11.00
CA SER A 179 10.64 -15.32 11.13
C SER A 179 9.12 -15.43 11.33
N ILE A 180 8.51 -14.53 12.11
CA ILE A 180 7.05 -14.49 12.30
C ILE A 180 6.35 -14.02 11.01
N MET A 181 6.90 -13.02 10.32
CA MET A 181 6.37 -12.51 9.05
C MET A 181 6.26 -13.60 8.00
N TYR A 182 7.22 -14.52 7.92
CA TYR A 182 7.12 -15.66 6.99
C TYR A 182 5.93 -16.57 7.31
N ALA A 183 5.70 -16.88 8.59
CA ALA A 183 4.51 -17.64 8.98
C ALA A 183 3.21 -16.87 8.66
N MET A 184 3.20 -15.56 8.92
CA MET A 184 2.07 -14.66 8.66
C MET A 184 1.67 -14.64 7.19
N LEU A 185 2.64 -14.48 6.28
CA LEU A 185 2.39 -14.40 4.83
C LEU A 185 1.87 -15.72 4.24
N CYS A 186 2.24 -16.85 4.83
CA CYS A 186 1.94 -18.17 4.25
C CYS A 186 0.72 -18.85 4.88
N THR A 187 0.63 -18.93 6.22
CA THR A 187 -0.41 -19.74 6.89
C THR A 187 -1.01 -19.13 8.15
N ARG A 188 -0.48 -18.00 8.64
CA ARG A 188 -0.88 -17.36 9.91
C ARG A 188 -1.37 -15.92 9.73
N PRO A 189 -2.40 -15.66 8.91
CA PRO A 189 -2.95 -14.32 8.74
C PRO A 189 -3.47 -13.75 10.07
N ASP A 190 -3.84 -14.60 11.03
CA ASP A 190 -4.32 -14.25 12.35
C ASP A 190 -3.31 -13.56 13.28
N VAL A 191 -2.04 -13.42 12.86
CA VAL A 191 -1.05 -12.59 13.57
C VAL A 191 -0.72 -11.28 12.85
N ALA A 192 -1.34 -11.00 11.70
CA ALA A 192 -0.93 -9.92 10.80
C ALA A 192 -0.86 -8.55 11.48
N TYR A 193 -1.89 -8.17 12.22
CA TYR A 193 -1.93 -6.91 12.97
C TYR A 193 -0.77 -6.78 13.96
N SER A 194 -0.55 -7.81 14.77
CA SER A 194 0.48 -7.76 15.81
C SER A 194 1.90 -7.63 15.24
N VAL A 195 2.13 -8.26 14.08
CA VAL A 195 3.40 -8.22 13.37
C VAL A 195 3.60 -6.87 12.69
N SER A 196 2.56 -6.31 12.06
CA SER A 196 2.64 -5.00 11.42
C SER A 196 3.01 -3.92 12.43
N VAL A 197 2.33 -3.86 13.58
CA VAL A 197 2.60 -2.90 14.66
C VAL A 197 4.02 -3.06 15.22
N THR A 198 4.45 -4.29 15.52
CA THR A 198 5.78 -4.52 16.09
C THR A 198 6.92 -4.28 15.08
N SER A 199 6.66 -4.45 13.78
CA SER A 199 7.67 -4.22 12.73
C SER A 199 8.14 -2.76 12.64
N ILE A 200 7.29 -1.79 13.02
CA ILE A 200 7.58 -0.34 12.98
C ILE A 200 8.86 -0.01 13.76
N TYR A 201 9.10 -0.71 14.87
CA TYR A 201 10.22 -0.43 15.78
C TYR A 201 11.49 -1.23 15.48
N GLN A 202 11.57 -1.91 14.33
CA GLN A 202 12.68 -2.80 14.00
C GLN A 202 14.05 -2.11 14.02
N GLN A 203 14.11 -0.81 13.68
CA GLN A 203 15.36 -0.05 13.66
C GLN A 203 15.90 0.27 15.07
N ASN A 204 15.03 0.48 16.05
CA ASN A 204 15.40 0.83 17.42
C ASN A 204 14.39 0.26 18.43
N PRO A 205 14.36 -1.06 18.68
CA PRO A 205 13.36 -1.67 19.56
C PRO A 205 13.69 -1.42 21.04
N GLY A 206 12.65 -1.20 21.86
CA GLY A 206 12.74 -1.16 23.32
C GLY A 206 12.19 -2.44 23.96
N GLU A 207 12.36 -2.58 25.27
CA GLU A 207 11.87 -3.77 26.00
C GLU A 207 10.34 -3.96 25.87
N PRO A 208 9.48 -2.92 25.92
CA PRO A 208 8.05 -3.09 25.68
C PRO A 208 7.73 -3.69 24.30
N HIS A 209 8.47 -3.27 23.27
CA HIS A 209 8.35 -3.83 21.92
C HIS A 209 8.74 -5.32 21.91
N TRP A 210 9.82 -5.69 22.60
CA TRP A 210 10.25 -7.08 22.70
C TRP A 210 9.24 -7.95 23.47
N VAL A 211 8.62 -7.43 24.53
CA VAL A 211 7.54 -8.10 25.25
C VAL A 211 6.35 -8.38 24.33
N ALA A 212 5.98 -7.44 23.46
CA ALA A 212 4.93 -7.64 22.48
C ALA A 212 5.27 -8.77 21.49
N VAL A 213 6.50 -8.80 20.95
CA VAL A 213 6.95 -9.88 20.06
C VAL A 213 6.95 -11.25 20.76
N LYS A 214 7.39 -11.31 22.02
CA LYS A 214 7.30 -12.52 22.83
C LYS A 214 5.85 -13.00 22.98
N ASN A 215 4.87 -12.10 23.09
CA ASN A 215 3.46 -12.48 23.18
C ASN A 215 2.92 -13.10 21.87
N ILE A 216 3.38 -12.63 20.71
CA ILE A 216 3.06 -13.25 19.41
C ILE A 216 3.58 -14.69 19.38
N LEU A 217 4.83 -14.92 19.81
CA LEU A 217 5.40 -16.27 19.88
C LEU A 217 4.65 -17.19 20.86
N LYS A 218 4.22 -16.67 22.02
CA LYS A 218 3.37 -17.43 22.96
C LYS A 218 2.04 -17.83 22.34
N TYR A 219 1.44 -16.95 21.55
CA TYR A 219 0.21 -17.24 20.82
C TYR A 219 0.45 -18.30 19.73
N LEU A 220 1.52 -18.17 18.95
CA LEU A 220 1.92 -19.20 17.98
C LEU A 220 2.19 -20.55 18.65
N ARG A 221 2.81 -20.59 19.84
CA ARG A 221 2.99 -21.83 20.62
C ARG A 221 1.66 -22.51 20.94
N ARG A 222 0.62 -21.74 21.28
CA ARG A 222 -0.72 -22.29 21.57
C ARG A 222 -1.39 -22.85 20.30
N THR A 223 -1.19 -22.18 19.17
CA THR A 223 -1.95 -22.35 17.93
C THR A 223 -1.14 -23.01 16.80
N LYS A 224 0.03 -23.57 17.11
CA LYS A 224 0.96 -24.09 16.10
C LYS A 224 0.38 -25.21 15.22
N ASP A 225 -0.58 -25.96 15.75
CA ASP A 225 -1.22 -27.09 15.08
C ASP A 225 -2.47 -26.69 14.26
N MET A 226 -2.82 -25.40 14.22
CA MET A 226 -3.88 -24.90 13.35
C MET A 226 -3.48 -24.97 11.88
N PHE A 227 -4.49 -25.09 11.03
CA PHE A 227 -4.39 -25.03 9.58
C PHE A 227 -5.16 -23.81 9.08
N LEU A 228 -4.65 -23.19 8.02
CA LEU A 228 -5.44 -22.30 7.17
C LEU A 228 -6.19 -23.17 6.16
N VAL A 229 -7.51 -23.24 6.28
CA VAL A 229 -8.37 -24.14 5.51
C VAL A 229 -9.14 -23.37 4.43
N PHE A 230 -9.03 -23.86 3.21
CA PHE A 230 -9.76 -23.40 2.03
C PHE A 230 -10.73 -24.48 1.55
N GLY A 231 -11.81 -24.05 0.90
CA GLY A 231 -12.84 -24.91 0.33
C GLY A 231 -14.13 -24.96 1.15
N GLY A 232 -15.10 -25.75 0.69
CA GLY A 232 -16.43 -25.80 1.28
C GLY A 232 -17.47 -26.39 0.34
N SER A 233 -18.75 -26.25 0.70
CA SER A 233 -19.91 -26.85 0.02
C SER A 233 -20.48 -26.04 -1.14
N GLU A 234 -19.87 -24.91 -1.52
CA GLU A 234 -20.34 -24.14 -2.66
C GLU A 234 -19.84 -24.75 -3.97
N ASP A 235 -20.75 -24.99 -4.90
CA ASP A 235 -20.45 -25.59 -6.21
C ASP A 235 -19.69 -24.62 -7.14
N GLU A 236 -19.74 -23.32 -6.84
CA GLU A 236 -19.12 -22.25 -7.61
C GLU A 236 -17.97 -21.58 -6.82
N ILE A 237 -16.86 -21.30 -7.51
CA ILE A 237 -15.73 -20.60 -6.91
C ILE A 237 -16.08 -19.11 -6.85
N SER A 238 -16.42 -18.63 -5.64
CA SER A 238 -16.63 -17.22 -5.37
C SER A 238 -15.38 -16.62 -4.69
N VAL A 239 -14.94 -15.46 -5.17
CA VAL A 239 -13.87 -14.68 -4.53
C VAL A 239 -14.53 -13.55 -3.75
N THR A 240 -14.48 -13.63 -2.42
CA THR A 240 -14.98 -12.59 -1.52
C THR A 240 -13.82 -11.93 -0.80
N GLY A 241 -13.62 -10.63 -1.04
CA GLY A 241 -12.62 -9.81 -0.35
C GLY A 241 -13.26 -9.03 0.79
N TYR A 242 -12.56 -8.99 1.93
CA TYR A 242 -12.92 -8.14 3.07
C TYR A 242 -11.86 -7.04 3.20
N SER A 243 -12.30 -5.80 3.37
CA SER A 243 -11.41 -4.68 3.64
C SER A 243 -11.79 -4.05 4.97
N ASP A 244 -10.79 -3.74 5.78
CA ASP A 244 -10.94 -2.91 6.96
C ASP A 244 -9.79 -1.92 6.99
N ALA A 245 -9.99 -0.79 7.65
CA ALA A 245 -8.91 0.08 8.05
C ALA A 245 -9.20 0.61 9.45
N SER A 246 -8.14 0.81 10.22
CA SER A 246 -8.22 1.37 11.56
C SER A 246 -7.44 2.68 11.60
N PHE A 247 -8.05 3.67 12.25
CA PHE A 247 -7.43 4.97 12.49
C PHE A 247 -6.35 4.86 13.59
N GLN A 248 -5.25 5.61 13.44
CA GLN A 248 -4.19 5.76 14.46
C GLN A 248 -3.45 4.47 14.89
N THR A 249 -3.31 3.47 14.02
CA THR A 249 -2.38 2.34 14.31
C THR A 249 -0.92 2.77 14.36
N ASP A 250 -0.57 3.86 13.65
CA ASP A 250 0.67 4.59 13.84
C ASP A 250 0.31 6.00 14.34
N ARG A 251 0.67 6.32 15.59
CA ARG A 251 0.44 7.66 16.16
C ARG A 251 1.42 8.70 15.61
N ASP A 252 2.41 8.28 14.83
CA ASP A 252 3.39 9.16 14.18
C ASP A 252 3.02 9.50 12.72
N ASP A 253 1.96 8.91 12.15
CA ASP A 253 1.40 9.24 10.81
C ASP A 253 -0.07 9.69 10.92
N PHE A 254 -0.36 10.95 10.59
CA PHE A 254 -1.67 11.58 10.78
C PHE A 254 -2.58 11.42 9.54
N ARG A 255 -2.98 10.19 9.20
CA ARG A 255 -4.00 9.95 8.15
C ARG A 255 -5.41 9.89 8.73
N SER A 256 -6.38 10.43 8.01
CA SER A 256 -7.81 10.40 8.41
C SER A 256 -8.40 8.98 8.29
N GLN A 257 -9.40 8.65 9.11
CA GLN A 257 -10.01 7.31 9.15
C GLN A 257 -10.61 6.92 7.79
N SER A 258 -11.38 7.81 7.18
CA SER A 258 -12.08 7.55 5.93
C SER A 258 -11.10 7.39 4.75
N GLU A 259 -9.92 8.02 4.80
CA GLU A 259 -8.87 7.88 3.77
C GLU A 259 -8.22 6.50 3.86
N ALA A 260 -7.95 6.02 5.08
CA ALA A 260 -7.42 4.69 5.30
C ALA A 260 -8.41 3.60 4.85
N GLU A 261 -9.71 3.76 5.17
CA GLU A 261 -10.77 2.84 4.75
C GLU A 261 -10.89 2.78 3.22
N TYR A 262 -10.82 3.94 2.55
CA TYR A 262 -10.88 4.00 1.09
C TYR A 262 -9.65 3.38 0.41
N ILE A 263 -8.46 3.62 0.96
CA ILE A 263 -7.21 3.01 0.45
C ILE A 263 -7.28 1.49 0.61
N ALA A 264 -7.73 0.99 1.77
CA ALA A 264 -7.89 -0.44 2.01
C ALA A 264 -8.89 -1.07 1.03
N ALA A 265 -10.04 -0.43 0.80
CA ALA A 265 -11.02 -0.90 -0.17
C ALA A 265 -10.48 -0.87 -1.61
N SER A 266 -9.69 0.14 -1.98
CA SER A 266 -9.07 0.25 -3.32
C SER A 266 -8.02 -0.83 -3.55
N ASP A 267 -7.17 -1.10 -2.56
CA ASP A 267 -6.16 -2.14 -2.65
C ASP A 267 -6.82 -3.53 -2.64
N ALA A 268 -7.87 -3.76 -1.84
CA ALA A 268 -8.67 -5.00 -1.90
C ALA A 268 -9.36 -5.21 -3.27
N ALA A 269 -9.90 -4.15 -3.88
CA ALA A 269 -10.52 -4.23 -5.20
C ALA A 269 -9.51 -4.57 -6.30
N LYS A 270 -8.28 -4.05 -6.22
CA LYS A 270 -7.20 -4.40 -7.16
C LYS A 270 -6.84 -5.87 -7.07
N GLU A 271 -6.64 -6.37 -5.85
CA GLU A 271 -6.33 -7.78 -5.62
C GLU A 271 -7.46 -8.68 -6.11
N ALA A 272 -8.72 -8.31 -5.87
CA ALA A 272 -9.88 -9.04 -6.38
C ALA A 272 -9.92 -9.10 -7.92
N VAL A 273 -9.66 -7.97 -8.60
CA VAL A 273 -9.60 -7.93 -10.07
C VAL A 273 -8.43 -8.76 -10.59
N TRP A 274 -7.27 -8.66 -9.96
CA TRP A 274 -6.10 -9.47 -10.33
C TRP A 274 -6.40 -10.97 -10.15
N LEU A 275 -6.95 -11.38 -9.01
CA LEU A 275 -7.34 -12.77 -8.73
C LEU A 275 -8.37 -13.28 -9.75
N ARG A 276 -9.40 -12.48 -10.07
CA ARG A 276 -10.39 -12.85 -11.08
C ARG A 276 -9.75 -13.08 -12.45
N ASN A 277 -8.90 -12.15 -12.88
CA ASN A 277 -8.21 -12.28 -14.17
C ASN A 277 -7.26 -13.47 -14.19
N PHE A 278 -6.55 -13.72 -13.09
CA PHE A 278 -5.69 -14.89 -12.93
C PHE A 278 -6.50 -16.19 -12.98
N LEU A 279 -7.62 -16.30 -12.25
CA LEU A 279 -8.49 -17.48 -12.30
C LEU A 279 -9.11 -17.72 -13.68
N SER A 280 -9.40 -16.63 -14.42
CA SER A 280 -9.86 -16.69 -15.80
C SER A 280 -8.77 -17.21 -16.75
N ASP A 281 -7.51 -16.77 -16.57
CA ASP A 281 -6.35 -17.30 -17.31
C ASP A 281 -6.15 -18.80 -17.05
N LEU A 282 -6.39 -19.25 -15.82
CA LEU A 282 -6.38 -20.67 -15.45
C LEU A 282 -7.59 -21.46 -16.01
N ARG A 283 -8.59 -20.80 -16.60
CA ARG A 283 -9.85 -21.38 -17.11
C ARG A 283 -10.65 -22.16 -16.05
N VAL A 284 -10.56 -21.73 -14.79
CA VAL A 284 -11.21 -22.40 -13.66
C VAL A 284 -12.64 -21.87 -13.39
N VAL A 285 -12.97 -20.68 -13.91
CA VAL A 285 -14.28 -20.03 -13.75
C VAL A 285 -14.95 -19.89 -15.13
N ALA A 286 -16.22 -20.31 -15.26
CA ALA A 286 -17.00 -20.16 -16.49
C ALA A 286 -17.41 -18.68 -16.67
N THR A 287 -17.00 -18.05 -17.77
CA THR A 287 -17.28 -16.64 -18.04
C THR A 287 -18.71 -16.45 -18.56
N GLN A 288 -19.60 -15.87 -17.74
CA GLN A 288 -20.72 -15.07 -18.23
C GLN A 288 -20.46 -13.58 -17.95
N ALA A 289 -19.67 -12.90 -18.79
CA ALA A 289 -19.71 -11.43 -18.95
C ALA A 289 -18.88 -10.99 -20.16
N LYS A 290 -19.43 -10.02 -20.91
CA LYS A 290 -18.91 -9.43 -22.16
C LYS A 290 -17.43 -9.04 -22.06
N GLU A 291 -16.66 -9.34 -23.11
CA GLU A 291 -15.28 -8.90 -23.32
C GLU A 291 -15.09 -7.42 -22.97
N PRO A 292 -14.23 -7.08 -21.99
CA PRO A 292 -13.67 -5.74 -21.89
C PRO A 292 -12.67 -5.59 -23.03
N ARG A 293 -12.84 -4.56 -23.87
CA ARG A 293 -11.90 -4.23 -24.94
C ARG A 293 -10.47 -4.15 -24.37
N GLU A 294 -9.59 -4.99 -24.89
CA GLU A 294 -8.20 -5.10 -24.51
C GLU A 294 -7.45 -3.77 -24.62
N HIS A 295 -6.69 -3.44 -23.57
CA HIS A 295 -5.61 -2.47 -23.66
C HIS A 295 -4.30 -3.12 -23.23
N HIS A 296 -3.66 -3.77 -24.21
CA HIS A 296 -2.25 -4.14 -24.16
C HIS A 296 -1.41 -2.92 -23.73
N LYS A 297 -0.61 -3.07 -22.66
CA LYS A 297 0.42 -2.12 -22.14
C LYS A 297 0.05 -1.19 -20.96
N SER A 298 -0.79 -1.58 -20.02
CA SER A 298 -0.97 -0.82 -18.76
C SER A 298 -0.45 -1.57 -17.52
N ARG A 299 0.82 -2.01 -17.54
CA ARG A 299 1.44 -2.72 -16.39
C ARG A 299 2.01 -1.81 -15.29
N HIS A 300 2.04 -0.48 -15.45
CA HIS A 300 2.48 0.42 -14.36
C HIS A 300 1.77 1.79 -14.34
N VAL A 301 1.34 2.16 -13.14
CA VAL A 301 0.78 3.46 -12.69
C VAL A 301 -0.67 3.74 -13.07
N LEU A 302 -1.59 3.15 -12.29
CA LEU A 302 -2.95 3.66 -12.11
C LEU A 302 -3.17 3.86 -10.61
N ARG A 303 -3.68 5.02 -10.27
CA ARG A 303 -3.40 5.71 -9.01
C ARG A 303 -4.73 5.73 -8.21
N LYS A 304 -4.61 5.64 -6.88
CA LYS A 304 -5.46 4.76 -6.02
C LYS A 304 -6.95 5.14 -5.92
N TYR A 305 -7.35 6.35 -6.32
CA TYR A 305 -8.65 6.89 -5.94
C TYR A 305 -9.80 6.61 -6.95
N HIS A 306 -9.56 6.68 -8.26
CA HIS A 306 -10.59 6.36 -9.27
C HIS A 306 -10.74 4.89 -9.61
N LEU A 307 -9.69 4.11 -9.37
CA LEU A 307 -9.69 2.73 -9.82
C LEU A 307 -10.84 1.94 -9.22
N ILE A 308 -11.18 2.17 -7.94
CA ILE A 308 -12.29 1.47 -7.31
C ILE A 308 -13.64 1.84 -7.93
N ARG A 309 -13.89 3.12 -8.25
CA ARG A 309 -15.11 3.57 -8.93
C ARG A 309 -15.19 3.06 -10.37
N GLU A 310 -14.06 2.99 -11.07
CA GLU A 310 -13.98 2.42 -12.41
C GLU A 310 -14.21 0.91 -12.40
N ILE A 311 -13.63 0.18 -11.43
CA ILE A 311 -13.85 -1.25 -11.21
C ILE A 311 -15.33 -1.51 -10.90
N ILE A 312 -15.94 -0.72 -10.00
CA ILE A 312 -17.39 -0.83 -9.70
C ILE A 312 -18.22 -0.46 -10.93
N GLY A 313 -17.89 0.62 -11.63
CA GLY A 313 -18.60 1.09 -12.81
C GLY A 313 -18.53 0.13 -14.00
N ARG A 314 -17.43 -0.62 -14.14
CA ARG A 314 -17.30 -1.75 -15.08
C ARG A 314 -18.09 -2.98 -14.65
N GLY A 315 -18.52 -3.05 -13.39
CA GLY A 315 -19.16 -4.22 -12.79
C GLY A 315 -18.18 -5.32 -12.38
N ASP A 316 -16.89 -4.99 -12.26
CA ASP A 316 -15.84 -5.97 -11.98
C ASP A 316 -15.82 -6.44 -10.52
N VAL A 317 -16.22 -5.57 -9.60
CA VAL A 317 -16.33 -5.84 -8.15
C VAL A 317 -17.59 -5.18 -7.61
N ARG A 318 -18.26 -5.86 -6.67
CA ARG A 318 -19.39 -5.32 -5.90
C ARG A 318 -18.91 -5.00 -4.48
N ILE A 319 -19.15 -3.78 -4.02
CA ILE A 319 -18.84 -3.38 -2.64
C ILE A 319 -20.10 -3.49 -1.79
N CYS A 320 -19.99 -4.18 -0.67
CA CYS A 320 -21.05 -4.33 0.33
C CYS A 320 -20.54 -3.80 1.68
N LYS A 321 -21.37 -3.05 2.40
CA LYS A 321 -21.07 -2.68 3.79
C LYS A 321 -21.40 -3.88 4.69
N ILE A 322 -20.46 -4.25 5.56
CA ILE A 322 -20.59 -5.37 6.49
C ILE A 322 -20.51 -4.81 7.93
N PRO A 323 -21.35 -5.28 8.87
CA PRO A 323 -21.22 -4.91 10.29
C PRO A 323 -19.85 -5.29 10.86
N THR A 324 -19.34 -4.50 11.82
CA THR A 324 -18.03 -4.74 12.47
C THR A 324 -17.96 -6.08 13.21
N GLU A 325 -19.09 -6.66 13.63
CA GLU A 325 -19.12 -8.00 14.23
C GLU A 325 -18.88 -9.12 13.22
N ASP A 326 -19.12 -8.85 11.92
CA ASP A 326 -19.03 -9.82 10.84
C ASP A 326 -17.82 -9.56 9.91
N ASN A 327 -17.09 -8.47 10.12
CA ASN A 327 -15.95 -8.11 9.27
C ASN A 327 -14.72 -8.97 9.58
N VAL A 328 -14.48 -9.97 8.73
CA VAL A 328 -13.36 -10.92 8.85
C VAL A 328 -11.98 -10.24 8.75
N ALA A 329 -11.90 -9.00 8.24
CA ALA A 329 -10.66 -8.23 8.16
C ALA A 329 -10.30 -7.47 9.47
N ASP A 330 -11.23 -7.35 10.43
CA ASP A 330 -11.00 -6.67 11.71
C ASP A 330 -9.74 -7.15 12.48
N PRO A 331 -9.48 -8.46 12.69
CA PRO A 331 -8.28 -8.90 13.43
C PRO A 331 -6.97 -8.59 12.69
N LEU A 332 -7.03 -8.19 11.40
CA LEU A 332 -5.85 -7.83 10.61
C LEU A 332 -5.44 -6.36 10.80
N THR A 333 -6.34 -5.52 11.31
CA THR A 333 -6.18 -4.06 11.38
C THR A 333 -6.23 -3.52 12.80
N LYS A 334 -6.82 -4.23 13.77
CA LYS A 334 -6.97 -3.73 15.15
C LYS A 334 -6.89 -4.84 16.20
N PRO A 335 -6.52 -4.51 17.46
CA PRO A 335 -6.42 -5.50 18.52
C PRO A 335 -7.81 -5.81 19.06
N LEU A 336 -8.19 -7.08 19.05
CA LEU A 336 -9.49 -7.56 19.49
C LEU A 336 -9.42 -8.28 20.83
N ALA A 337 -10.53 -8.25 21.56
CA ALA A 337 -10.70 -9.12 22.73
C ALA A 337 -10.68 -10.59 22.31
N ARG A 338 -10.26 -11.47 23.23
CA ARG A 338 -10.01 -12.90 22.94
C ARG A 338 -11.15 -13.59 22.19
N VAL A 339 -12.39 -13.44 22.68
CA VAL A 339 -13.55 -14.14 22.09
C VAL A 339 -13.76 -13.70 20.64
N LYS A 340 -13.66 -12.39 20.37
CA LYS A 340 -13.82 -11.83 19.03
C LYS A 340 -12.65 -12.22 18.11
N HIS A 341 -11.42 -12.22 18.62
CA HIS A 341 -10.24 -12.72 17.88
C HIS A 341 -10.37 -14.19 17.48
N GLU A 342 -10.74 -15.07 18.42
CA GLU A 342 -10.93 -16.50 18.15
C GLU A 342 -12.07 -16.73 17.13
N ALA A 343 -13.16 -15.96 17.20
CA ALA A 343 -14.25 -16.02 16.23
C ALA A 343 -13.82 -15.61 14.82
N HIS A 344 -13.19 -14.44 14.64
CA HIS A 344 -12.74 -14.01 13.32
C HIS A 344 -11.62 -14.88 12.76
N ALA A 345 -10.69 -15.39 13.60
CA ALA A 345 -9.67 -16.32 13.15
C ALA A 345 -10.30 -17.58 12.53
N ASN A 346 -11.34 -18.13 13.16
CA ASN A 346 -12.10 -19.26 12.60
C ASN A 346 -12.76 -18.89 11.27
N SER A 347 -13.34 -17.69 11.16
CA SER A 347 -13.95 -17.18 9.92
C SER A 347 -12.95 -16.93 8.78
N ILE A 348 -11.69 -16.58 9.09
CA ILE A 348 -10.59 -16.52 8.11
C ILE A 348 -10.24 -17.93 7.58
N GLY A 349 -10.58 -18.98 8.33
CA GLY A 349 -10.26 -20.37 8.01
C GLY A 349 -9.18 -20.97 8.91
N MET A 350 -8.78 -20.31 9.99
CA MET A 350 -7.85 -20.88 10.98
C MET A 350 -8.56 -21.92 11.84
N GLN A 351 -8.27 -23.21 11.62
CA GLN A 351 -9.02 -24.29 12.26
C GLN A 351 -8.11 -25.45 12.68
N TYR A 352 -8.52 -26.18 13.72
CA TYR A 352 -7.94 -27.47 14.06
C TYR A 352 -8.64 -28.56 13.25
N LEU A 353 -7.85 -29.36 12.55
CA LEU A 353 -8.34 -30.49 11.77
C LEU A 353 -8.31 -31.77 12.62
N ASP A 354 -9.31 -31.92 13.50
CA ASP A 354 -9.55 -33.16 14.24
C ASP A 354 -10.59 -34.03 13.52
N ALA A 355 -10.56 -35.35 13.76
CA ALA A 355 -11.48 -36.31 13.15
C ALA A 355 -12.97 -36.05 13.45
N THR A 356 -13.29 -35.23 14.45
CA THR A 356 -14.65 -34.89 14.92
C THR A 356 -15.23 -33.60 14.30
N THR A 357 -14.42 -32.70 13.77
CA THR A 357 -14.89 -31.45 13.13
C THR A 357 -15.52 -31.67 11.75
N LEU A 358 -15.59 -32.94 11.31
CA LEU A 358 -16.16 -33.40 10.05
C LEU A 358 -17.71 -33.23 9.94
N SER A 359 -18.40 -32.58 10.88
CA SER A 359 -19.88 -32.61 10.96
C SER A 359 -20.61 -31.27 10.90
N ARG A 360 -19.94 -30.10 10.94
CA ARG A 360 -20.62 -28.80 10.90
C ARG A 360 -20.23 -28.00 9.67
N GLY A 361 -21.12 -28.02 8.67
CA GLY A 361 -21.07 -27.12 7.52
C GLY A 361 -21.29 -25.67 7.94
N VAL A 362 -20.57 -24.76 7.29
CA VAL A 362 -20.73 -23.30 7.46
C VAL A 362 -22.00 -22.88 6.72
N SER A 363 -22.97 -22.31 7.43
CA SER A 363 -24.17 -21.73 6.84
C SER A 363 -23.86 -20.33 6.30
N SER A 364 -23.88 -20.15 4.98
CA SER A 364 -23.85 -18.85 4.31
C SER A 364 -25.26 -18.23 4.32
N GLY A 365 -25.37 -16.98 4.77
CA GLY A 365 -26.65 -16.29 4.86
C GLY A 365 -26.51 -14.79 4.77
N VAL A 366 -26.44 -14.24 3.55
CA VAL A 366 -26.77 -12.83 3.28
C VAL A 366 -27.47 -12.74 1.91
N PRO A 367 -28.74 -12.28 1.84
CA PRO A 367 -29.43 -12.07 0.57
C PRO A 367 -29.09 -10.70 -0.04
N PRO A 368 -29.05 -10.55 -1.38
CA PRO A 368 -28.73 -9.29 -2.02
C PRO A 368 -29.94 -8.34 -2.08
N ALA A 369 -29.78 -7.12 -1.56
CA ALA A 369 -30.72 -6.03 -1.75
C ALA A 369 -30.52 -5.36 -3.14
N ARG A 370 -31.62 -5.10 -3.86
CA ARG A 370 -31.63 -4.34 -5.13
C ARG A 370 -31.68 -2.83 -4.89
N PHE A 371 -31.00 -2.05 -5.71
CA PHE A 371 -31.12 -0.58 -5.77
C PHE A 371 -30.99 -0.04 -7.21
N PRO A 372 -31.49 1.20 -7.47
CA PRO A 372 -31.88 1.67 -8.81
C PRO A 372 -30.75 2.32 -9.62
N GLU A 373 -30.98 2.43 -10.93
CA GLU A 373 -30.12 3.06 -11.94
C GLU A 373 -29.97 4.58 -11.73
N ILE A 374 -28.76 5.12 -11.95
CA ILE A 374 -28.55 6.55 -12.20
C ILE A 374 -27.61 6.77 -13.40
N ASN A 375 -28.09 7.65 -14.28
CA ASN A 375 -27.57 8.04 -15.59
C ASN A 375 -26.42 9.07 -15.57
N ARG A 376 -25.63 8.98 -16.66
CA ARG A 376 -24.90 10.01 -17.45
C ARG A 376 -23.94 11.01 -16.77
N ILE A 377 -22.71 10.92 -17.27
CA ILE A 377 -21.49 11.73 -17.10
C ILE A 377 -21.73 13.22 -17.42
N LYS A 378 -21.25 14.11 -16.54
CA LYS A 378 -20.91 15.52 -16.86
C LYS A 378 -19.42 15.75 -16.58
N CYS A 379 -18.77 16.43 -17.52
CA CYS A 379 -17.39 16.91 -17.46
C CYS A 379 -17.22 17.90 -16.28
N LEU A 380 -16.40 17.60 -15.27
CA LEU A 380 -16.17 18.48 -14.11
C LEU A 380 -14.94 19.39 -14.29
N ARG A 381 -15.11 20.63 -13.84
CA ARG A 381 -14.06 21.59 -13.45
C ARG A 381 -13.89 21.47 -11.93
N PHE A 382 -12.64 21.34 -11.45
CA PHE A 382 -12.29 21.19 -10.02
C PHE A 382 -12.86 22.32 -9.14
N PRO A 383 -13.71 22.04 -8.13
CA PRO A 383 -13.99 23.01 -7.08
C PRO A 383 -12.84 23.03 -6.05
N THR A 384 -12.14 24.16 -5.92
CA THR A 384 -10.97 24.32 -5.03
C THR A 384 -11.37 24.87 -3.65
N VAL A 385 -10.71 24.38 -2.59
CA VAL A 385 -10.84 24.86 -1.20
C VAL A 385 -9.50 25.46 -0.79
N TRP A 386 -9.52 26.69 -0.30
CA TRP A 386 -8.30 27.41 0.09
C TRP A 386 -8.30 27.70 1.58
N GLY A 387 -7.18 27.48 2.25
CA GLY A 387 -6.95 28.03 3.59
C GLY A 387 -6.08 29.27 3.51
N ILE A 388 -6.40 30.28 4.31
CA ILE A 388 -5.69 31.56 4.37
C ILE A 388 -5.23 31.83 5.80
N ASP A 389 -4.03 32.39 5.93
CA ASP A 389 -3.41 32.68 7.23
C ASP A 389 -2.37 33.82 7.12
N PHE A 390 -2.13 34.53 8.23
CA PHE A 390 -1.05 35.50 8.37
C PHE A 390 0.12 34.91 9.16
N MET A 391 1.34 35.08 8.63
CA MET A 391 2.56 34.84 9.38
C MET A 391 3.16 36.17 9.87
N GLY A 392 3.48 36.24 11.16
CA GLY A 392 4.23 37.37 11.73
C GLY A 392 3.92 37.61 13.21
N PRO A 393 4.39 38.73 13.77
CA PRO A 393 5.25 39.72 13.11
C PRO A 393 6.70 39.22 12.91
N PHE A 394 7.29 39.56 11.76
CA PHE A 394 8.70 39.33 11.42
C PHE A 394 9.53 40.61 11.60
N PRO A 395 10.88 40.52 11.67
CA PRO A 395 11.76 41.69 11.58
C PRO A 395 11.44 42.51 10.32
N ILE A 396 11.44 43.84 10.40
CA ILE A 396 11.04 44.70 9.28
C ILE A 396 11.97 44.46 8.07
N SER A 397 11.38 44.09 6.93
CA SER A 397 12.05 43.88 5.64
C SER A 397 11.26 44.61 4.56
N ASN A 398 11.87 45.60 3.88
CA ASN A 398 11.18 46.45 2.88
C ASN A 398 9.84 47.00 3.40
N ASN A 399 9.82 47.52 4.63
CA ASN A 399 8.63 47.99 5.35
C ASN A 399 7.55 46.94 5.60
N CYS A 400 7.76 45.66 5.26
CA CYS A 400 6.84 44.56 5.53
C CYS A 400 7.21 43.88 6.85
N SER A 401 6.20 43.44 7.59
CA SER A 401 6.33 42.70 8.85
C SER A 401 5.48 41.43 8.87
N TYR A 402 4.61 41.24 7.88
CA TYR A 402 3.72 40.08 7.78
C TYR A 402 3.87 39.38 6.43
N ILE A 403 3.51 38.10 6.38
CA ILE A 403 3.30 37.36 5.14
C ILE A 403 1.86 36.85 5.15
N LEU A 404 1.06 37.27 4.19
CA LEU A 404 -0.26 36.68 3.95
C LEU A 404 -0.07 35.46 3.03
N VAL A 405 -0.59 34.31 3.45
CA VAL A 405 -0.46 33.04 2.74
C VAL A 405 -1.81 32.42 2.49
N ALA A 406 -2.03 31.94 1.27
CA ALA A 406 -3.14 31.08 0.95
C ALA A 406 -2.66 29.77 0.32
N VAL A 407 -3.24 28.67 0.77
CA VAL A 407 -2.88 27.31 0.39
C VAL A 407 -4.09 26.63 -0.20
N ASP A 408 -3.96 26.12 -1.42
CA ASP A 408 -4.95 25.23 -2.01
C ASP A 408 -4.85 23.85 -1.37
N TYR A 409 -5.95 23.37 -0.78
CA TYR A 409 -5.93 22.16 0.04
C TYR A 409 -5.70 20.89 -0.77
N VAL A 410 -6.06 20.92 -2.05
CA VAL A 410 -6.00 19.79 -2.96
C VAL A 410 -4.61 19.67 -3.57
N SER A 411 -4.14 20.74 -4.21
CA SER A 411 -2.85 20.73 -4.90
C SER A 411 -1.65 20.99 -3.99
N LYS A 412 -1.90 21.43 -2.75
CA LYS A 412 -0.89 21.98 -1.84
C LYS A 412 -0.14 23.16 -2.46
N TRP A 413 -0.74 23.83 -3.45
CA TRP A 413 -0.18 25.03 -4.04
C TRP A 413 -0.28 26.18 -3.05
N VAL A 414 0.82 26.92 -2.88
CA VAL A 414 0.87 28.05 -1.96
C VAL A 414 1.07 29.34 -2.75
N GLU A 415 0.19 30.32 -2.55
CA GLU A 415 0.41 31.72 -2.89
C GLU A 415 0.72 32.51 -1.62
N ALA A 416 1.70 33.39 -1.67
CA ALA A 416 2.05 34.24 -0.52
C ALA A 416 2.45 35.65 -0.97
N MET A 417 2.27 36.62 -0.08
CA MET A 417 2.65 38.02 -0.29
C MET A 417 3.21 38.61 1.00
N ALA A 418 4.28 39.41 0.89
CA ALA A 418 4.76 40.23 2.00
C ALA A 418 3.85 41.47 2.18
N CYS A 419 3.47 41.76 3.42
CA CYS A 419 2.50 42.79 3.77
C CYS A 419 3.01 43.72 4.89
N HIS A 420 2.60 44.99 4.82
CA HIS A 420 2.89 46.01 5.83
C HIS A 420 1.99 45.90 7.07
N SER A 421 0.75 45.46 6.87
CA SER A 421 -0.30 45.33 7.89
C SER A 421 -1.05 44.00 7.72
N ASN A 422 -1.72 43.56 8.78
CA ASN A 422 -2.59 42.38 8.83
C ASN A 422 -4.07 42.77 8.75
N ASP A 423 -4.43 43.66 7.81
CA ASP A 423 -5.80 44.18 7.68
C ASP A 423 -6.65 43.46 6.62
N ALA A 424 -7.98 43.58 6.74
CA ALA A 424 -8.96 42.98 5.84
C ALA A 424 -8.85 43.48 4.38
N LYS A 425 -8.46 44.75 4.17
CA LYS A 425 -8.28 45.32 2.82
C LYS A 425 -7.18 44.60 2.06
N THR A 426 -6.10 44.27 2.76
CA THR A 426 -4.97 43.51 2.22
C THR A 426 -5.40 42.09 1.85
N VAL A 427 -6.22 41.44 2.69
CA VAL A 427 -6.78 40.11 2.42
C VAL A 427 -7.63 40.09 1.15
N VAL A 428 -8.59 41.02 1.02
CA VAL A 428 -9.47 41.11 -0.16
C VAL A 428 -8.67 41.34 -1.43
N LYS A 429 -7.71 42.29 -1.39
CA LYS A 429 -6.84 42.59 -2.53
C LYS A 429 -6.01 41.37 -2.94
N PHE A 430 -5.51 40.62 -1.96
CA PHE A 430 -4.75 39.39 -2.20
C PHE A 430 -5.61 38.32 -2.88
N LEU A 431 -6.80 38.02 -2.34
CA LEU A 431 -7.72 37.02 -2.92
C LEU A 431 -8.09 37.37 -4.36
N GLN A 432 -8.51 38.61 -4.61
CA GLN A 432 -8.90 39.05 -5.95
C GLN A 432 -7.74 38.98 -6.94
N LYS A 433 -6.54 39.46 -6.55
CA LYS A 433 -5.40 39.59 -7.47
C LYS A 433 -4.59 38.31 -7.66
N HIS A 434 -4.49 37.46 -6.64
CA HIS A 434 -3.60 36.29 -6.66
C HIS A 434 -4.34 34.96 -6.72
N ILE A 435 -5.60 34.91 -6.25
CA ILE A 435 -6.40 33.68 -6.29
C ILE A 435 -7.41 33.74 -7.44
N PHE A 436 -8.33 34.69 -7.43
CA PHE A 436 -9.47 34.71 -8.36
C PHE A 436 -9.05 34.87 -9.83
N THR A 437 -8.06 35.73 -10.11
CA THR A 437 -7.56 35.95 -11.47
C THR A 437 -6.72 34.79 -12.02
N ARG A 438 -6.14 33.94 -11.16
CA ARG A 438 -5.22 32.87 -11.56
C ARG A 438 -5.85 31.48 -11.52
N PHE A 439 -6.62 31.21 -10.49
CA PHE A 439 -7.21 29.89 -10.20
C PHE A 439 -8.73 29.89 -10.33
N GLY A 440 -9.35 31.05 -10.56
CA GLY A 440 -10.79 31.21 -10.53
C GLY A 440 -11.33 31.32 -9.10
N THR A 441 -12.65 31.29 -9.00
CA THR A 441 -13.37 31.47 -7.74
C THR A 441 -13.44 30.14 -6.98
N PRO A 442 -12.92 30.05 -5.75
CA PRO A 442 -12.94 28.83 -4.97
C PRO A 442 -14.35 28.53 -4.43
N ARG A 443 -14.63 27.27 -4.10
CA ARG A 443 -15.91 26.87 -3.50
C ARG A 443 -16.00 27.24 -2.02
N ALA A 444 -14.87 27.20 -1.32
CA ALA A 444 -14.79 27.56 0.09
C ALA A 444 -13.44 28.17 0.44
N LEU A 445 -13.47 29.09 1.41
CA LEU A 445 -12.30 29.70 2.03
C LEU A 445 -12.28 29.32 3.51
N ILE A 446 -11.14 28.89 4.03
CA ILE A 446 -10.92 28.53 5.43
C ILE A 446 -9.97 29.54 6.07
N SER A 447 -10.30 30.12 7.22
CA SER A 447 -9.43 31.02 7.97
C SER A 447 -9.52 30.76 9.47
N ASP A 448 -8.67 31.42 10.27
CA ASP A 448 -8.84 31.49 11.72
C ASP A 448 -9.91 32.52 12.13
N GLU A 449 -10.15 32.66 13.44
CA GLU A 449 -11.07 33.62 14.05
C GLU A 449 -10.53 35.07 14.09
N GLY A 450 -9.46 35.38 13.34
CA GLY A 450 -8.88 36.71 13.29
C GLY A 450 -9.88 37.75 12.77
N THR A 451 -9.92 38.93 13.42
CA THR A 451 -10.80 40.06 13.03
C THR A 451 -10.53 40.57 11.60
N HIS A 452 -9.37 40.25 11.04
CA HIS A 452 -8.99 40.54 9.66
C HIS A 452 -9.58 39.56 8.64
N PHE A 453 -10.09 38.42 9.08
CA PHE A 453 -10.88 37.48 8.27
C PHE A 453 -12.37 37.50 8.63
N ILE A 454 -12.75 37.86 9.85
CA ILE A 454 -14.16 38.04 10.25
C ILE A 454 -14.51 39.53 10.21
N ASN A 455 -14.98 40.01 9.05
CA ASN A 455 -15.45 41.38 8.86
C ASN A 455 -16.37 41.50 7.64
N ASN A 456 -17.25 42.51 7.66
CA ASN A 456 -18.25 42.75 6.60
C ASN A 456 -17.61 42.93 5.22
N LEU A 457 -16.41 43.52 5.13
CA LEU A 457 -15.73 43.76 3.85
C LEU A 457 -15.36 42.44 3.15
N LEU A 458 -14.85 41.46 3.89
CA LEU A 458 -14.54 40.14 3.33
C LEU A 458 -15.83 39.36 3.06
N GLU A 459 -16.80 39.41 3.97
CA GLU A 459 -18.10 38.73 3.85
C GLU A 459 -18.85 39.14 2.56
N GLU A 460 -18.98 40.45 2.30
CA GLU A 460 -19.60 40.98 1.08
C GLU A 460 -18.92 40.47 -0.20
N VAL A 461 -17.58 40.34 -0.18
CA VAL A 461 -16.82 39.82 -1.32
C VAL A 461 -17.05 38.32 -1.48
N LEU A 462 -17.03 37.55 -0.40
CA LEU A 462 -17.24 36.10 -0.47
C LEU A 462 -18.66 35.76 -0.92
N GLU A 463 -19.67 36.46 -0.42
CA GLU A 463 -21.07 36.32 -0.86
C GLU A 463 -21.24 36.66 -2.35
N LYS A 464 -20.64 37.76 -2.81
CA LYS A 464 -20.71 38.18 -4.23
C LYS A 464 -20.21 37.09 -5.18
N TYR A 465 -19.25 36.29 -4.74
CA TYR A 465 -18.62 35.22 -5.53
C TYR A 465 -19.14 33.82 -5.17
N ASP A 466 -20.18 33.69 -4.33
CA ASP A 466 -20.73 32.42 -3.84
C ASP A 466 -19.68 31.51 -3.17
N ILE A 467 -18.75 32.12 -2.42
CA ILE A 467 -17.68 31.43 -1.71
C ILE A 467 -18.12 31.17 -0.28
N LYS A 468 -18.12 29.92 0.15
CA LYS A 468 -18.44 29.56 1.54
C LYS A 468 -17.25 29.83 2.45
N HIS A 469 -17.38 30.79 3.37
CA HIS A 469 -16.38 31.02 4.41
C HIS A 469 -16.55 30.02 5.56
N ARG A 470 -15.48 29.34 5.94
CA ARG A 470 -15.43 28.44 7.10
C ARG A 470 -14.36 28.96 8.06
N VAL A 471 -14.75 29.21 9.30
CA VAL A 471 -13.84 29.70 10.33
C VAL A 471 -13.42 28.52 11.21
N ALA A 472 -12.11 28.32 11.36
CA ALA A 472 -11.54 27.34 12.28
C ALA A 472 -11.64 27.88 13.71
N THR A 473 -12.36 27.18 14.59
CA THR A 473 -12.53 27.62 15.99
C THR A 473 -11.29 27.33 16.82
N ALA A 474 -11.04 28.12 17.87
CA ALA A 474 -9.89 27.95 18.76
C ALA A 474 -9.80 26.54 19.40
N TYR A 475 -10.92 25.82 19.50
CA TYR A 475 -11.00 24.45 20.01
C TYR A 475 -10.75 23.37 18.94
N HIS A 476 -10.76 23.73 17.64
CA HIS A 476 -10.50 22.83 16.51
C HIS A 476 -9.44 23.38 15.54
N PRO A 477 -8.17 23.54 15.99
CA PRO A 477 -7.06 23.99 15.14
C PRO A 477 -6.76 23.04 13.95
N GLN A 478 -7.33 21.83 13.97
CA GLN A 478 -7.25 20.85 12.89
C GLN A 478 -7.86 21.36 11.58
N THR A 479 -8.84 22.27 11.63
CA THR A 479 -9.55 22.78 10.44
C THR A 479 -8.67 23.65 9.53
N ASN A 480 -7.67 24.37 10.07
CA ASN A 480 -6.70 25.16 9.28
C ASN A 480 -5.26 24.57 9.29
N GLY A 481 -5.09 23.35 9.81
CA GLY A 481 -3.76 22.77 10.07
C GLY A 481 -2.86 22.62 8.83
N LEU A 482 -3.43 22.62 7.62
CA LEU A 482 -2.65 22.56 6.38
C LEU A 482 -1.99 23.90 6.02
N ALA A 483 -2.67 25.02 6.28
CA ALA A 483 -2.05 26.34 6.13
C ALA A 483 -0.89 26.48 7.13
N GLU A 484 -1.10 26.08 8.38
CA GLU A 484 -0.06 26.11 9.42
C GLU A 484 1.17 25.24 9.08
N LEU A 485 0.95 24.04 8.53
CA LEU A 485 2.03 23.17 8.09
C LEU A 485 2.84 23.81 6.95
N SER A 486 2.14 24.41 5.98
CA SER A 486 2.76 25.10 4.85
C SER A 486 3.55 26.33 5.33
N ASN A 487 3.02 27.04 6.33
CA ASN A 487 3.67 28.17 6.99
C ASN A 487 4.97 27.74 7.68
N ARG A 488 4.98 26.58 8.36
CA ARG A 488 6.18 26.02 8.98
C ARG A 488 7.26 25.66 7.97
N GLU A 489 6.88 25.05 6.85
CA GLU A 489 7.82 24.70 5.78
C GLU A 489 8.41 25.94 5.10
N ILE A 490 7.59 26.95 4.80
CA ILE A 490 8.05 28.22 4.22
C ILE A 490 8.99 28.95 5.18
N LYS A 491 8.65 29.01 6.48
CA LYS A 491 9.57 29.53 7.52
C LYS A 491 10.88 28.75 7.56
N GLY A 492 10.83 27.43 7.43
CA GLY A 492 12.00 26.56 7.35
C GLY A 492 12.89 26.88 6.15
N ILE A 493 12.31 27.11 4.98
CA ILE A 493 13.05 27.49 3.77
C ILE A 493 13.65 28.89 3.94
N LEU A 494 12.85 29.87 4.37
CA LEU A 494 13.33 31.24 4.61
C LEU A 494 14.48 31.27 5.63
N SER A 495 14.41 30.47 6.70
CA SER A 495 15.48 30.41 7.72
C SER A 495 16.85 29.99 7.16
N LYS A 496 16.87 29.32 6.00
CA LYS A 496 18.09 28.83 5.33
C LYS A 496 18.58 29.78 4.23
N VAL A 497 17.69 30.59 3.66
CA VAL A 497 17.97 31.42 2.47
C VAL A 497 18.25 32.89 2.82
N VAL A 498 17.73 33.34 3.96
CA VAL A 498 17.84 34.73 4.42
C VAL A 498 19.21 34.99 5.05
N THR A 499 19.73 36.21 4.90
CA THR A 499 21.01 36.62 5.48
C THR A 499 21.01 36.54 7.02
N PRO A 500 22.18 36.48 7.69
CA PRO A 500 22.27 36.42 9.15
C PRO A 500 21.51 37.55 9.88
N HIS A 501 21.38 38.72 9.25
CA HIS A 501 20.66 39.87 9.83
C HIS A 501 19.14 39.81 9.66
N ARG A 502 18.61 38.82 8.92
CA ARG A 502 17.18 38.55 8.74
C ARG A 502 16.32 39.71 8.19
N LYS A 503 16.94 40.71 7.55
CA LYS A 503 16.25 41.89 7.00
C LYS A 503 15.89 41.78 5.52
N ASP A 504 16.28 40.71 4.84
CA ASP A 504 16.04 40.50 3.41
C ASP A 504 14.98 39.41 3.12
N TRP A 505 14.23 38.94 4.12
CA TRP A 505 13.26 37.87 3.92
C TRP A 505 12.17 38.20 2.89
N ALA A 506 11.76 39.47 2.77
CA ALA A 506 10.71 39.86 1.82
C ALA A 506 11.16 39.66 0.36
N SER A 507 12.44 39.90 0.04
CA SER A 507 12.98 39.67 -1.31
C SER A 507 13.29 38.20 -1.60
N LYS A 508 13.41 37.36 -0.56
CA LYS A 508 13.64 35.91 -0.68
C LYS A 508 12.36 35.08 -0.69
N LEU A 509 11.19 35.70 -0.49
CA LEU A 509 9.91 34.99 -0.44
C LEU A 509 9.61 34.27 -1.75
N ASP A 510 9.84 34.89 -2.90
CA ASP A 510 9.60 34.28 -4.21
C ASP A 510 10.49 33.05 -4.47
N ASP A 511 11.75 33.10 -4.02
CA ASP A 511 12.66 31.95 -4.12
C ASP A 511 12.24 30.82 -3.17
N ALA A 512 11.76 31.16 -1.96
CA ALA A 512 11.23 30.19 -1.02
C ALA A 512 9.96 29.50 -1.55
N LEU A 513 9.04 30.26 -2.15
CA LEU A 513 7.85 29.73 -2.82
C LEU A 513 8.22 28.83 -4.00
N ARG A 514 9.21 29.23 -4.80
CA ARG A 514 9.71 28.42 -5.92
C ARG A 514 10.22 27.07 -5.43
N ALA A 515 11.08 27.07 -4.39
CA ALA A 515 11.60 25.84 -3.79
C ALA A 515 10.47 24.97 -3.20
N TYR A 516 9.51 25.58 -2.50
CA TYR A 516 8.35 24.87 -1.96
C TYR A 516 7.55 24.16 -3.07
N ARG A 517 7.19 24.90 -4.13
CA ARG A 517 6.31 24.45 -5.21
C ARG A 517 6.95 23.34 -6.06
N THR A 518 8.28 23.29 -6.16
CA THR A 518 8.99 22.27 -6.94
C THR A 518 9.40 21.04 -6.11
N THR A 519 9.38 21.13 -4.78
CA THR A 519 9.70 20.02 -3.88
C THR A 519 8.62 18.94 -3.93
N TYR A 520 9.05 17.66 -3.97
CA TYR A 520 8.15 16.52 -3.91
C TYR A 520 7.42 16.46 -2.57
N LYS A 521 6.10 16.31 -2.60
CA LYS A 521 5.27 16.18 -1.41
C LYS A 521 4.72 14.75 -1.35
N THR A 522 5.15 14.01 -0.33
CA THR A 522 4.74 12.62 -0.10
C THR A 522 3.21 12.42 -0.10
N PRO A 523 2.39 13.28 0.52
CA PRO A 523 0.93 13.08 0.56
C PRO A 523 0.26 13.11 -0.82
N ILE A 524 0.72 13.96 -1.74
CA ILE A 524 0.19 14.06 -3.11
C ILE A 524 1.00 13.22 -4.12
N GLY A 525 2.09 12.59 -3.69
CA GLY A 525 2.94 11.75 -4.54
C GLY A 525 3.65 12.49 -5.68
N MET A 526 3.71 13.83 -5.66
CA MET A 526 4.42 14.67 -6.63
C MET A 526 4.67 16.10 -6.08
N SER A 527 5.21 17.01 -6.89
CA SER A 527 5.35 18.41 -6.51
C SER A 527 4.09 19.24 -6.83
N PRO A 528 3.76 20.27 -6.02
CA PRO A 528 2.64 21.17 -6.31
C PRO A 528 2.69 21.78 -7.72
N TYR A 529 3.89 22.10 -8.20
CA TYR A 529 4.11 22.61 -9.56
C TYR A 529 3.69 21.62 -10.64
N LYS A 530 4.11 20.35 -10.51
CA LYS A 530 3.73 19.31 -11.46
C LYS A 530 2.23 19.09 -11.47
N LEU A 531 1.60 19.21 -10.32
CA LEU A 531 0.16 19.04 -10.18
C LEU A 531 -0.63 20.17 -10.84
N VAL A 532 -0.28 21.43 -10.56
CA VAL A 532 -0.96 22.61 -11.13
C VAL A 532 -0.74 22.71 -12.64
N PHE A 533 0.50 22.57 -13.12
CA PHE A 533 0.83 22.83 -14.53
C PHE A 533 0.89 21.58 -15.42
N GLY A 534 0.81 20.37 -14.84
CA GLY A 534 0.85 19.12 -15.60
C GLY A 534 2.20 18.76 -16.21
N LYS A 535 3.26 19.47 -15.81
CA LYS A 535 4.63 19.26 -16.28
C LYS A 535 5.63 19.45 -15.15
N THR A 536 6.76 18.76 -15.22
CA THR A 536 7.88 19.00 -14.29
C THR A 536 8.41 20.42 -14.47
N CYS A 537 8.74 21.09 -13.37
CA CYS A 537 9.40 22.40 -13.43
C CYS A 537 10.81 22.22 -13.97
N HIS A 538 11.20 23.01 -14.97
CA HIS A 538 12.59 23.03 -15.42
C HIS A 538 13.43 23.82 -14.42
N LEU A 539 14.35 23.13 -13.74
CA LEU A 539 15.29 23.79 -12.83
C LEU A 539 16.53 24.27 -13.62
N PRO A 540 17.16 25.40 -13.26
CA PRO A 540 18.36 25.89 -13.93
C PRO A 540 19.48 24.83 -14.05
N LEU A 541 19.65 24.00 -13.00
CA LEU A 541 20.61 22.89 -13.00
C LEU A 541 20.30 21.81 -14.06
N GLU A 542 19.02 21.53 -14.32
CA GLU A 542 18.60 20.56 -15.34
C GLU A 542 18.84 21.08 -16.77
N LEU A 543 18.82 22.41 -16.94
CA LEU A 543 19.15 23.09 -18.19
C LEU A 543 20.67 23.08 -18.46
N GLU A 544 21.49 23.26 -17.41
CA GLU A 544 22.95 23.17 -17.51
C GLU A 544 23.45 21.76 -17.83
N HIS A 545 22.85 20.72 -17.25
CA HIS A 545 23.26 19.33 -17.45
C HIS A 545 22.71 18.64 -18.71
N LYS A 546 22.08 19.38 -19.64
CA LYS A 546 21.47 18.84 -20.87
C LYS A 546 20.68 17.54 -20.62
N ALA A 547 19.87 17.50 -19.56
CA ALA A 547 18.97 16.37 -19.24
C ALA A 547 17.80 16.22 -20.24
N PHE A 548 18.01 16.65 -21.48
CA PHE A 548 17.09 16.65 -22.61
C PHE A 548 16.62 15.23 -22.98
N TRP A 549 17.45 14.22 -22.71
CA TRP A 549 17.16 12.81 -23.01
C TRP A 549 16.09 12.20 -22.08
N ALA A 550 16.11 12.48 -20.78
CA ALA A 550 15.13 11.94 -19.83
C ALA A 550 13.71 12.51 -20.05
N VAL A 551 13.63 13.74 -20.58
CA VAL A 551 12.36 14.45 -20.82
C VAL A 551 11.70 14.02 -22.14
N LYS A 552 12.47 13.62 -23.15
CA LYS A 552 11.93 13.21 -24.46
C LYS A 552 11.19 11.87 -24.40
N GLU A 553 11.64 10.96 -23.54
CA GLU A 553 11.04 9.62 -23.39
C GLU A 553 9.72 9.64 -22.59
N LEU A 554 9.59 10.53 -21.60
CA LEU A 554 8.36 10.74 -20.82
C LEU A 554 7.25 11.48 -21.60
N ASN A 555 7.62 12.30 -22.60
CA ASN A 555 6.69 13.13 -23.37
C ASN A 555 6.37 12.58 -24.78
N ALA A 556 6.88 11.41 -25.16
CA ALA A 556 6.80 10.90 -26.53
C ALA A 556 5.38 10.54 -27.02
N SER A 557 4.39 10.44 -26.13
CA SER A 557 3.00 10.21 -26.52
C SER A 557 2.08 11.19 -25.80
N ILE A 558 1.59 12.18 -26.55
CA ILE A 558 0.60 13.18 -26.09
C ILE A 558 -0.68 12.48 -25.60
N ASP A 559 -1.09 11.40 -26.25
CA ASP A 559 -2.27 10.61 -25.84
C ASP A 559 -2.06 9.90 -24.50
N ASN A 560 -0.88 9.30 -24.27
CA ASN A 560 -0.59 8.64 -23.00
C ASN A 560 -0.39 9.65 -21.87
N ALA A 561 0.22 10.80 -22.17
CA ALA A 561 0.34 11.91 -21.23
C ALA A 561 -1.03 12.52 -20.90
N GLY A 562 -1.93 12.64 -21.88
CA GLY A 562 -3.31 13.10 -21.70
C GLY A 562 -4.15 12.14 -20.87
N LYS A 563 -4.09 10.82 -21.15
CA LYS A 563 -4.75 9.78 -20.34
C LYS A 563 -4.24 9.78 -18.91
N LYS A 564 -2.91 9.82 -18.73
CA LYS A 564 -2.29 9.94 -17.41
C LYS A 564 -2.79 11.20 -16.71
N ARG A 565 -2.68 12.38 -17.32
CA ARG A 565 -3.15 13.66 -16.76
C ARG A 565 -4.63 13.62 -16.38
N PHE A 566 -5.49 13.00 -17.19
CA PHE A 566 -6.91 12.81 -16.88
C PHE A 566 -7.11 11.99 -15.60
N LEU A 567 -6.41 10.88 -15.45
CA LEU A 567 -6.42 10.06 -14.24
C LEU A 567 -5.89 10.83 -13.03
N GLU A 568 -4.80 11.59 -13.22
CA GLU A 568 -4.18 12.41 -12.18
C GLU A 568 -5.10 13.52 -11.66
N LEU A 569 -5.90 14.07 -12.57
CA LEU A 569 -6.86 15.11 -12.29
C LEU A 569 -8.10 14.54 -11.60
N CYS A 570 -8.60 13.39 -12.05
CA CYS A 570 -9.73 12.75 -11.40
C CYS A 570 -9.41 12.56 -9.89
N GLU A 571 -8.25 12.01 -9.49
CA GLU A 571 -8.01 11.70 -8.05
C GLU A 571 -8.07 12.93 -7.14
N LEU A 572 -7.83 14.11 -7.70
CA LEU A 572 -7.91 15.36 -6.96
C LEU A 572 -9.36 15.78 -6.67
N GLU A 573 -10.33 15.42 -7.52
CA GLU A 573 -11.76 15.60 -7.21
C GLU A 573 -12.19 14.73 -6.02
N ASP A 574 -11.62 13.53 -5.91
CA ASP A 574 -11.91 12.62 -4.81
C ASP A 574 -11.31 13.13 -3.48
N LEU A 575 -10.05 13.62 -3.50
CA LEU A 575 -9.44 14.31 -2.35
C LEU A 575 -10.20 15.60 -1.96
N ALA A 576 -10.72 16.35 -2.94
CA ALA A 576 -11.52 17.55 -2.69
C ALA A 576 -12.88 17.22 -2.06
N CYS A 577 -13.58 16.18 -2.54
CA CYS A 577 -14.84 15.71 -1.95
C CYS A 577 -14.66 15.18 -0.52
N PHE A 578 -13.51 14.58 -0.25
CA PHE A 578 -13.14 14.04 1.06
C PHE A 578 -12.97 15.14 2.13
N HIS A 579 -12.18 16.19 1.84
CA HIS A 579 -12.02 17.32 2.76
C HIS A 579 -13.32 18.12 2.99
N LEU A 580 -14.29 18.02 2.08
CA LEU A 580 -15.60 18.65 2.21
C LEU A 580 -16.55 17.85 3.14
N THR A 581 -16.41 16.53 3.23
CA THR A 581 -17.30 15.62 3.98
C THR A 581 -16.88 15.43 5.45
N ASP A 582 -15.57 15.45 5.75
CA ASP A 582 -15.08 15.43 7.15
C ASP A 582 -15.52 16.66 7.97
N ASN A 583 -15.84 17.78 7.30
CA ASN A 583 -16.34 19.00 7.94
C ASN A 583 -17.85 18.99 8.21
N THR A 584 -18.59 17.97 7.76
CA THR A 584 -20.03 17.84 8.04
C THR A 584 -20.34 16.81 9.13
N SER A 585 -19.40 15.95 9.49
CA SER A 585 -19.57 14.85 10.44
C SER A 585 -19.46 15.24 11.92
N SER A 586 -19.22 16.52 12.22
CA SER A 586 -18.95 17.03 13.59
C SER A 586 -20.04 17.97 14.12
N ILE A 587 -21.22 18.02 13.48
CA ILE A 587 -22.39 18.73 14.00
C ILE A 587 -23.49 17.71 14.23
N HIS A 588 -23.36 16.98 15.35
CA HIS A 588 -24.48 16.55 16.20
C HIS A 588 -23.98 16.33 17.62
#